data_AF-A0A353YGX4-F1
#
_entry.id   AF-A0A353YGX4-F1
#
_cell.length_a   1.000
_cell.length_b   1.000
_cell.length_c   1.000
_cell.angle_alpha   90.00
_cell.angle_beta   90.00
_cell.angle_gamma   90.00
#
_symmetry.space_group_name_H-M   'P 1'
#
loop_
_entity.id
_entity.type
_entity.pdbx_description
1 polymer ?
#
loop_
_entity_poly.entity_id
_entity_poly.type
_entity_poly.pdbx_seq_one_letter_code
_entity_poly.pdbx_strand_id
1 'polypeptide(L)' 'YREGRVPLHTLRANIDYGTALGRTAYGIIGVKVWIFKGEIMEHDPMAQETKALEAQEGGRSQGRREPSPAQA' A
#
# COMPACT_ATOMS: atom_id res chain seq x y z
N TYR A 1 -13.82 11.49 -1.70
CA TYR A 1 -14.15 10.65 -2.86
C TYR A 1 -13.79 9.22 -2.49
N ARG A 2 -14.66 8.23 -2.73
CA ARG A 2 -14.42 6.82 -2.37
C ARG A 2 -14.58 5.97 -3.62
N GLU A 3 -13.49 5.34 -4.04
CA GLU A 3 -13.42 4.44 -5.17
C GLU A 3 -13.21 3.00 -4.65
N GLY A 4 -13.98 2.04 -5.16
CA GLY A 4 -13.94 0.64 -4.70
C GLY A 4 -14.86 0.27 -3.53
N ARG A 5 -14.69 -0.95 -2.98
CA ARG A 5 -15.48 -1.50 -1.86
C ARG A 5 -14.68 -1.45 -0.55
N VAL A 6 -15.29 -0.95 0.52
CA VAL A 6 -14.74 -0.98 1.88
C VAL A 6 -15.81 -1.56 2.82
N PRO A 7 -15.81 -2.88 3.06
CA PRO A 7 -16.80 -3.53 3.91
C PRO A 7 -16.49 -3.34 5.40
N LEU A 8 -16.94 -2.23 5.98
CA LEU A 8 -16.69 -1.86 7.38
C LEU A 8 -17.38 -2.76 8.43
N HIS A 9 -18.41 -3.51 8.02
CA HIS A 9 -19.14 -4.42 8.89
C HIS A 9 -18.61 -5.87 8.83
N THR A 10 -17.65 -6.15 7.96
CA THR A 10 -17.08 -7.48 7.76
C THR A 10 -15.83 -7.63 8.61
N LEU A 11 -15.91 -8.34 9.75
CA LEU A 11 -14.79 -8.46 10.69
C LEU A 11 -13.54 -9.14 10.08
N ARG A 12 -13.73 -10.04 9.09
CA ARG A 12 -12.64 -10.71 8.35
C ARG A 12 -11.95 -9.81 7.32
N ALA A 13 -12.44 -8.60 7.10
CA ALA A 13 -11.82 -7.66 6.18
C ALA A 13 -10.53 -7.10 6.79
N ASN A 14 -9.42 -7.21 6.05
CA ASN A 14 -8.17 -6.56 6.41
C ASN A 14 -8.25 -5.08 6.02
N ILE A 15 -8.53 -4.23 6.99
CA ILE A 15 -8.67 -2.78 6.80
C ILE A 15 -7.62 -2.05 7.63
N ASP A 16 -6.73 -1.34 6.95
CA ASP A 16 -5.84 -0.38 7.60
C ASP A 16 -6.57 0.94 7.83
N TYR A 17 -6.53 1.43 9.06
CA TYR A 17 -7.06 2.74 9.43
C TYR A 17 -5.92 3.68 9.84
N GLY A 18 -5.93 4.89 9.28
CA GLY A 18 -5.00 5.95 9.63
C GLY A 18 -5.70 7.29 9.82
N THR A 19 -5.18 8.10 10.73
CA THR A 19 -5.62 9.49 10.89
C THR A 19 -4.43 10.43 10.93
N ALA A 20 -4.60 11.61 10.35
CA ALA A 20 -3.60 12.67 10.36
C ALA A 20 -4.29 14.04 10.51
N LEU A 21 -3.56 15.00 11.08
CA LEU A 21 -4.04 16.36 11.27
C LEU A 21 -3.19 17.30 10.42
N GLY A 22 -3.82 18.04 9.51
CA GLY A 22 -3.18 19.10 8.73
C GLY A 22 -3.40 20.46 9.38
N ARG A 23 -2.31 21.14 9.78
CA ARG A 23 -2.36 22.53 10.27
C ARG A 23 -2.31 23.50 9.10
N THR A 24 -3.31 24.37 8.97
CA THR A 24 -3.40 25.40 7.95
C THR A 24 -3.57 26.77 8.58
N ALA A 25 -3.44 27.85 7.79
CA ALA A 25 -3.56 29.22 8.27
C ALA A 25 -4.93 29.54 8.92
N TYR A 26 -5.96 28.79 8.56
CA TYR A 26 -7.33 28.96 9.06
C TYR A 26 -7.75 27.92 10.10
N GLY A 27 -6.85 27.01 10.50
CA GLY A 27 -7.15 26.03 11.55
C GLY A 27 -6.55 24.64 11.30
N ILE A 28 -7.22 23.60 11.84
CA ILE A 28 -6.76 22.21 11.75
C ILE A 28 -7.79 21.39 10.98
N ILE A 29 -7.33 20.71 9.93
CA ILE A 29 -8.14 19.79 9.13
C ILE A 29 -7.80 18.36 9.53
N GLY A 30 -8.80 17.60 9.96
CA GLY A 30 -8.65 16.17 10.25
C GLY A 30 -8.85 15.33 9.01
N VAL A 31 -7.87 14.47 8.69
CA VAL A 31 -7.94 13.49 7.61
C VAL A 31 -8.06 12.10 8.22
N LYS A 32 -9.02 11.33 7.70
CA LYS A 32 -9.22 9.91 8.05
C LYS A 32 -9.18 9.09 6.78
N VAL A 33 -8.35 8.06 6.79
CA VAL A 33 -8.09 7.20 5.63
C VAL A 33 -8.32 5.75 6.02
N TRP A 34 -9.00 5.03 5.13
CA TRP A 34 -9.23 3.59 5.22
C TRP A 34 -8.71 2.94 3.95
N ILE A 35 -7.85 1.93 4.10
CA ILE A 35 -7.30 1.15 2.99
C ILE A 35 -7.76 -0.29 3.17
N PHE A 36 -8.57 -0.78 2.23
CA PHE A 36 -8.98 -2.19 2.20
C PHE A 36 -7.90 -3.01 1.47
N LYS A 37 -7.25 -3.92 2.20
CA LYS A 37 -6.17 -4.79 1.68
C LYS A 37 -6.64 -6.18 1.26
N GLY A 38 -7.95 -6.44 1.26
CA GLY A 38 -8.54 -7.76 1.01
C GLY A 38 -9.13 -8.41 2.25
N GLU A 39 -9.55 -9.67 2.15
CA GLU A 39 -10.02 -10.46 3.30
C GLU A 39 -8.86 -11.30 3.87
N ILE A 40 -8.80 -11.44 5.19
CA ILE A 40 -7.84 -12.35 5.84
C ILE A 40 -8.40 -13.76 5.66
N MET A 41 -8.06 -14.38 4.54
CA MET A 41 -8.24 -15.82 4.34
C MET A 41 -7.00 -16.53 4.91
N GLU A 42 -6.95 -16.75 6.24
CA GLU A 42 -5.93 -17.64 6.83
C GLU A 42 -6.04 -19.10 6.32
N HIS A 43 -7.02 -19.40 5.46
CA HIS A 43 -7.27 -20.75 4.95
C HIS A 43 -7.48 -20.87 3.43
N ASP A 44 -6.99 -19.92 2.62
CA ASP A 44 -7.11 -20.02 1.16
C ASP A 44 -5.72 -19.88 0.48
N PRO A 45 -5.16 -20.97 -0.09
CA PRO A 45 -3.77 -21.03 -0.56
C PRO A 45 -3.45 -20.06 -1.71
N MET A 46 -4.46 -19.54 -2.42
CA MET A 46 -4.26 -18.60 -3.54
C MET A 46 -3.86 -17.18 -3.09
N ALA A 47 -4.21 -16.74 -1.88
CA ALA A 47 -3.90 -15.39 -1.39
C ALA A 47 -2.42 -15.24 -1.00
N GLN A 48 -1.76 -16.33 -0.63
CA GLN A 48 -0.32 -16.36 -0.35
C GLN A 48 0.50 -16.27 -1.65
N GLU A 49 -0.02 -16.83 -2.74
CA GLU A 49 0.67 -16.86 -4.04
C GLU A 49 0.79 -15.46 -4.65
N THR A 50 -0.27 -14.66 -4.65
CA THR A 50 -0.21 -13.26 -5.13
C THR A 50 0.75 -12.41 -4.31
N LYS A 51 0.74 -12.56 -2.98
CA LYS A 51 1.63 -11.82 -2.07
C LYS A 51 3.10 -12.22 -2.23
N ALA A 52 3.37 -13.50 -2.51
CA ALA A 52 4.70 -14.03 -2.78
C ALA A 52 5.22 -13.60 -4.16
N LEU A 53 4.34 -13.43 -5.16
CA LEU A 53 4.67 -12.90 -6.48
C LEU A 53 4.98 -11.39 -6.42
N GLU A 54 4.14 -10.60 -5.75
CA GLU A 54 4.36 -9.16 -5.57
C GLU A 54 5.67 -8.86 -4.80
N ALA A 55 6.00 -9.69 -3.80
CA ALA A 55 7.27 -9.56 -3.06
C ALA A 55 8.50 -9.90 -3.92
N GLN A 56 8.36 -10.76 -4.94
CA GLN A 56 9.45 -11.14 -5.84
C GLN A 56 9.71 -10.08 -6.92
N GLU A 57 8.70 -9.31 -7.34
CA GLU A 57 8.86 -8.28 -8.37
C GLU A 57 9.59 -7.01 -7.87
N GLY A 58 9.54 -6.72 -6.57
CA GLY A 58 10.24 -5.56 -5.98
C GLY A 58 11.78 -5.65 -5.93
N GLY A 59 12.37 -6.80 -6.27
CA GLY A 59 13.80 -7.07 -6.09
C GLY A 59 14.69 -6.97 -7.34
N ARG A 60 14.16 -6.64 -8.53
CA ARG A 60 14.92 -6.77 -9.80
C ARG A 60 15.33 -5.47 -10.50
N SER A 61 15.24 -4.30 -9.86
CA SER A 61 15.57 -3.02 -10.50
C SER A 61 16.72 -2.23 -9.88
N GLN A 62 17.65 -2.90 -9.18
CA GLN A 62 18.88 -2.25 -8.68
C GLN A 62 20.13 -3.02 -9.11
N GLY A 63 20.47 -2.91 -10.39
CA GLY A 63 21.71 -3.49 -10.90
C GLY A 63 22.01 -3.01 -12.30
N ARG A 64 22.58 -1.79 -12.42
CA ARG A 64 23.58 -1.34 -13.41
C ARG A 64 23.47 0.17 -13.65
N ARG A 65 24.09 0.96 -12.78
CA ARG A 65 24.58 2.31 -13.14
C ARG A 65 26.10 2.18 -13.26
N GLU A 66 26.59 1.99 -14.48
CA GLU A 66 28.01 2.19 -14.76
C GLU A 66 28.26 3.70 -14.89
N PRO A 67 29.27 4.29 -14.22
CA PRO A 67 29.64 5.69 -14.43
C PRO A 67 30.35 5.84 -15.78
N SER A 68 29.95 6.86 -16.55
CA SER A 68 30.49 7.20 -17.87
C SER A 68 32.01 7.46 -17.81
N PRO A 69 32.81 6.98 -18.78
CA PRO A 69 34.20 7.39 -18.88
C PRO A 69 34.26 8.87 -19.30
N ALA A 70 35.05 9.63 -18.55
CA ALA A 70 35.38 11.02 -18.84
C ALA A 70 35.96 11.16 -20.25
N GLN A 71 35.42 12.10 -21.03
CA GLN A 71 35.89 12.42 -22.37
C GLN A 71 37.27 13.09 -22.28
N ALA A 72 38.19 12.62 -23.11
CA ALA A 72 39.49 13.23 -23.41
C ALA A 72 39.39 14.10 -24.67
#